data_AF-A0A023FQ47-F1
#
_entry.id   AF-A0A023FQ47-F1
#
_cell.length_a   1.000
_cell.length_b   1.000
_cell.length_c   1.000
_cell.angle_alpha   90.00
_cell.angle_beta   90.00
_cell.angle_gamma   90.00
#
_symmetry.space_group_name_H-M   'P 1'
#
loop_
_entity.id
_entity.type
_entity.pdbx_description
1 polymer ?
#
loop_
_entity_poly.entity_id
_entity_poly.type
_entity_poly.pdbx_seq_one_letter_code
_entity_poly.pdbx_strand_id
1 'polypeptide(L)'
;AMARPVRMLSCSSLLVATGVVLLAAVGIAVACHDLDYFRTKQECEHQFEREIRRSYDEHHDHVRSREVACCALMRANQCIRNLHDAKRCDDVNHETLAHFSRKAQKWNCESFDYTPCGSGASIASASILLLVALVAFVVNRS
;
A
#
# COMPACT_ATOMS: atom_id res chain seq x y z
N ALA A 1 27.47 -11.40 50.91
CA ALA A 1 26.55 -11.10 49.80
C ALA A 1 27.39 -10.81 48.56
N MET A 2 27.25 -11.62 47.51
CA MET A 2 28.07 -11.54 46.29
C MET A 2 27.66 -10.33 45.45
N ALA A 3 28.57 -9.37 45.26
CA ALA A 3 28.38 -8.29 44.31
C ALA A 3 28.51 -8.85 42.88
N ARG A 4 27.42 -8.83 42.11
CA ARG A 4 27.45 -9.15 40.67
C ARG A 4 28.30 -8.10 39.95
N PRO A 5 29.24 -8.48 39.08
CA PRO A 5 30.01 -7.51 38.31
C PRO A 5 29.09 -6.86 37.26
N VAL A 6 28.85 -5.56 37.42
CA VAL A 6 28.27 -4.72 36.36
C VAL A 6 29.34 -4.62 35.29
N ARG A 7 29.17 -5.39 34.21
CA ARG A 7 30.01 -5.29 33.02
C ARG A 7 29.89 -3.86 32.48
N MET A 8 30.94 -3.06 32.67
CA MET A 8 31.09 -1.78 31.99
C MET A 8 31.08 -2.06 30.48
N LEU A 9 30.01 -1.63 29.79
CA LEU A 9 29.98 -1.61 28.34
C LEU A 9 31.12 -0.70 27.88
N SER A 10 32.11 -1.29 27.20
CA SER A 10 33.17 -0.55 26.54
C SER A 10 32.56 0.51 25.61
N CYS A 11 33.09 1.73 25.61
CA CYS A 11 32.69 2.78 24.68
C CYS A 11 32.73 2.32 23.22
N SER A 12 33.60 1.36 22.89
CA SER A 12 33.67 0.72 21.57
C SER A 12 32.39 -0.07 21.25
N SER A 13 31.82 -0.78 22.21
CA SER A 13 30.56 -1.51 22.05
C SER A 13 29.37 -0.56 21.88
N LEU A 14 29.41 0.59 22.57
CA LEU A 14 28.39 1.63 22.45
C LEU A 14 28.42 2.29 21.05
N LEU A 15 29.62 2.58 20.53
CA LEU A 15 29.83 3.16 19.19
C LEU A 15 29.42 2.20 18.06
N VAL A 16 29.69 0.91 18.21
CA VAL A 16 29.25 -0.10 17.25
C VAL A 16 27.72 -0.23 17.29
N ALA A 17 27.12 -0.28 18.48
CA ALA A 17 25.66 -0.35 18.62
C ALA A 17 24.96 0.88 18.01
N THR A 18 25.45 2.10 18.28
CA THR A 18 24.89 3.31 17.70
C THR A 18 25.11 3.38 16.18
N GLY A 19 26.28 2.95 15.69
CA GLY A 19 26.55 2.86 14.25
C GLY A 19 25.61 1.91 13.51
N VAL A 20 25.32 0.73 14.08
CA VAL A 20 24.37 -0.25 13.52
C VAL A 20 22.94 0.30 13.53
N VAL A 21 22.53 0.99 14.60
CA VAL A 21 21.21 1.63 14.68
C VAL A 21 21.07 2.75 13.64
N LEU A 22 22.12 3.56 13.44
CA LEU A 22 22.15 4.59 12.39
C LEU A 22 22.04 3.98 10.99
N LEU A 23 22.78 2.91 10.70
CA LEU A 23 22.69 2.20 9.42
C LEU A 23 21.30 1.58 9.20
N ALA A 24 20.69 1.02 10.24
CA ALA A 24 19.31 0.51 10.17
C ALA A 24 18.30 1.64 9.92
N ALA A 25 18.44 2.78 10.60
CA ALA A 25 17.58 3.95 10.40
C ALA A 25 17.71 4.52 8.98
N VAL A 26 18.93 4.59 8.44
CA VAL A 26 19.18 5.01 7.05
C VAL A 26 18.60 4.00 6.06
N GLY A 27 18.75 2.69 6.31
CA GLY A 27 18.16 1.65 5.47
C GLY A 27 16.62 1.71 5.42
N ILE A 28 15.97 2.01 6.55
CA ILE A 28 14.51 2.20 6.63
C ILE A 28 14.08 3.48 5.90
N ALA A 29 14.83 4.58 6.05
CA ALA A 29 14.54 5.83 5.34
C ALA A 29 14.66 5.66 3.81
N VAL A 30 15.64 4.89 3.32
CA VAL A 30 15.80 4.59 1.89
C VAL A 30 14.66 3.70 1.37
N ALA A 31 14.17 2.75 2.17
CA ALA A 31 13.05 1.89 1.77
C ALA A 31 11.72 2.65 1.60
N CYS A 32 11.51 3.73 2.35
CA CYS A 32 10.34 4.61 2.18
C CYS A 32 10.48 5.62 1.04
N HIS A 33 11.71 5.84 0.55
CA HIS A 33 11.98 6.60 -0.67
C HIS A 33 12.18 5.73 -1.92
N ASP A 34 11.86 4.44 -1.82
CA ASP A 34 11.97 3.50 -2.92
C ASP A 34 10.98 3.86 -4.04
N LEU A 35 11.50 3.94 -5.27
CA LEU A 35 10.72 4.19 -6.49
C LEU A 35 9.56 3.19 -6.63
N ASP A 36 9.76 1.94 -6.23
CA ASP A 36 8.72 0.92 -6.29
C ASP A 36 7.60 1.18 -5.28
N TYR A 37 7.93 1.71 -4.09
CA TYR A 37 6.92 2.10 -3.10
C TYR A 37 6.03 3.21 -3.66
N PHE A 38 6.63 4.26 -4.23
CA PHE A 38 5.89 5.36 -4.85
C PHE A 38 5.04 4.89 -6.04
N ARG A 39 5.58 4.01 -6.88
CA ARG A 39 4.86 3.47 -8.04
C ARG A 39 3.63 2.68 -7.61
N THR A 40 3.79 1.73 -6.69
CA THR A 40 2.66 0.91 -6.21
C THR A 40 1.62 1.77 -5.51
N LYS A 41 2.03 2.74 -4.68
CA LYS A 41 1.10 3.71 -4.08
C LYS A 41 0.30 4.44 -5.15
N GLN A 42 0.98 4.97 -6.17
CA GLN A 42 0.34 5.71 -7.25
C GLN A 42 -0.61 4.83 -8.07
N GLU A 43 -0.28 3.55 -8.27
CA GLU A 43 -1.16 2.57 -8.90
C GLU A 43 -2.44 2.32 -8.09
N CYS A 44 -2.34 2.15 -6.76
CA CYS A 44 -3.49 2.04 -5.87
C CYS A 44 -4.41 3.27 -5.98
N GLU A 45 -3.82 4.47 -5.94
CA GLU A 45 -4.56 5.74 -6.08
C GLU A 45 -5.25 5.84 -7.45
N HIS A 46 -4.54 5.55 -8.54
CA HIS A 46 -5.10 5.58 -9.90
C HIS A 46 -6.21 4.56 -10.13
N GLN A 47 -6.13 3.39 -9.51
CA GLN A 47 -7.22 2.41 -9.58
C GLN A 47 -8.46 2.92 -8.84
N PHE A 48 -8.30 3.45 -7.63
CA PHE A 48 -9.38 4.03 -6.86
C PHE A 48 -10.06 5.17 -7.62
N GLU A 49 -9.30 6.11 -8.17
CA GLU A 49 -9.85 7.23 -8.92
C GLU A 49 -10.64 6.80 -10.15
N ARG A 50 -10.15 5.78 -10.87
CA ARG A 50 -10.86 5.24 -12.04
C ARG A 50 -12.18 4.60 -11.65
N GLU A 51 -12.21 3.80 -10.60
CA GLU A 51 -13.44 3.13 -10.16
C GLU A 51 -14.47 4.11 -9.59
N ILE A 52 -14.00 5.08 -8.80
CA ILE A 52 -14.83 6.18 -8.32
C ILE A 52 -15.40 6.98 -9.49
N ARG A 53 -14.59 7.31 -10.50
CA ARG A 53 -15.07 8.02 -11.68
C ARG A 53 -16.10 7.21 -12.47
N ARG A 54 -15.89 5.91 -12.66
CA ARG A 54 -16.89 5.02 -13.30
C ARG A 54 -18.21 4.97 -12.51
N SER A 55 -18.14 5.07 -11.17
CA SER A 55 -19.36 5.15 -10.35
C SER A 55 -20.18 6.41 -10.66
N TYR A 56 -19.53 7.52 -11.06
CA TYR A 56 -20.21 8.76 -11.45
C TYR A 56 -20.67 8.72 -12.91
N ASP A 57 -19.80 8.31 -13.84
CA ASP A 57 -20.01 8.48 -15.29
C ASP A 57 -20.93 7.39 -15.88
N GLU A 58 -20.95 6.18 -15.30
CA GLU A 58 -21.58 5.00 -15.93
C GLU A 58 -22.87 4.55 -15.23
N HIS A 59 -23.09 4.95 -13.98
CA HIS A 59 -24.19 4.45 -13.15
C HIS A 59 -25.14 5.58 -12.76
N HIS A 60 -26.27 5.69 -13.45
CA HIS A 60 -27.39 6.53 -13.03
C HIS A 60 -28.19 5.94 -11.85
N ASP A 61 -27.95 4.67 -11.52
CA ASP A 61 -28.51 4.01 -10.34
C ASP A 61 -27.65 4.31 -9.11
N HIS A 62 -28.22 5.03 -8.15
CA HIS A 62 -27.58 5.41 -6.90
C HIS A 62 -27.11 4.19 -6.08
N VAL A 63 -27.83 3.07 -6.12
CA VAL A 63 -27.48 1.86 -5.36
C VAL A 63 -26.21 1.25 -5.93
N ARG A 64 -26.16 1.08 -7.25
CA ARG A 64 -25.03 0.48 -7.96
C ARG A 64 -23.80 1.40 -7.98
N SER A 65 -24.01 2.71 -8.12
CA SER A 65 -22.93 3.71 -7.97
C SER A 65 -22.31 3.65 -6.58
N ARG A 66 -23.13 3.56 -5.53
CA ARG A 66 -22.67 3.39 -4.14
C ARG A 66 -21.88 2.11 -3.95
N GLU A 67 -22.37 0.98 -4.46
CA GLU A 67 -21.65 -0.30 -4.40
C GLU A 67 -20.26 -0.21 -5.04
N VAL A 68 -20.17 0.31 -6.27
CA VAL A 68 -18.90 0.46 -6.97
C VAL A 68 -17.94 1.35 -6.19
N ALA A 69 -18.40 2.49 -5.68
CA ALA A 69 -17.57 3.41 -4.91
C ALA A 69 -17.07 2.80 -3.58
N CYS A 70 -17.95 2.08 -2.86
CA CYS A 70 -17.58 1.48 -1.58
C CYS A 70 -16.66 0.26 -1.77
N CYS A 71 -16.90 -0.58 -2.77
CA CYS A 71 -15.97 -1.65 -3.12
C CYS A 71 -14.61 -1.13 -3.61
N ALA A 72 -14.58 0.01 -4.31
CA ALA A 72 -13.33 0.68 -4.68
C ALA A 72 -12.55 1.15 -3.44
N LEU A 73 -13.24 1.75 -2.46
CA LEU A 73 -12.62 2.14 -1.17
C LEU A 73 -12.02 0.94 -0.45
N MET A 74 -12.74 -0.19 -0.37
CA MET A 74 -12.21 -1.41 0.27
C MET A 74 -10.91 -1.86 -0.40
N ARG A 75 -10.91 -1.99 -1.73
CA ARG A 75 -9.71 -2.39 -2.50
C ARG A 75 -8.55 -1.43 -2.30
N ALA A 76 -8.81 -0.13 -2.37
CA ALA A 76 -7.79 0.90 -2.24
C ALA A 76 -7.14 0.87 -0.85
N ASN A 77 -7.96 0.72 0.20
CA ASN A 77 -7.47 0.58 1.57
C ASN A 77 -6.64 -0.70 1.74
N GLN A 78 -7.06 -1.81 1.14
CA GLN A 78 -6.31 -3.06 1.20
C GLN A 78 -4.97 -2.98 0.42
N CYS A 79 -4.96 -2.33 -0.74
CA CYS A 79 -3.75 -2.09 -1.54
C CYS A 79 -2.69 -1.32 -0.73
N ILE A 80 -3.10 -0.23 -0.06
CA ILE A 80 -2.20 0.59 0.76
C ILE A 80 -1.76 -0.15 2.04
N ARG A 81 -2.65 -0.90 2.70
CA ARG A 81 -2.27 -1.71 3.87
C ARG A 81 -1.25 -2.79 3.51
N ASN A 82 -1.45 -3.50 2.40
CA ASN A 82 -0.49 -4.50 1.91
C ASN A 82 0.86 -3.86 1.58
N LEU A 83 0.85 -2.67 0.98
CA LEU A 83 2.07 -1.91 0.70
C LEU A 83 2.81 -1.52 1.99
N HIS A 84 2.07 -1.10 3.02
CA HIS A 84 2.61 -0.76 4.34
C HIS A 84 3.16 -1.99 5.09
N ASP A 85 2.46 -3.12 5.02
CA ASP A 85 2.91 -4.39 5.61
C ASP A 85 4.22 -4.86 4.95
N ALA A 86 4.36 -4.65 3.64
CA ALA A 86 5.59 -4.94 2.91
C ALA A 86 6.72 -3.93 3.21
N LYS A 87 6.38 -2.64 3.36
CA LYS A 87 7.32 -1.54 3.63
C LYS A 87 6.73 -0.59 4.66
N ARG A 88 7.20 -0.68 5.92
CA ARG A 88 6.70 0.10 7.06
C ARG A 88 7.04 1.59 6.93
N CYS A 89 6.16 2.32 6.25
CA CYS A 89 6.22 3.77 6.08
C CYS A 89 4.94 4.40 6.64
N ASP A 90 4.98 4.73 7.94
CA ASP A 90 3.78 5.04 8.73
C ASP A 90 3.06 6.35 8.30
N ASP A 91 3.82 7.41 8.03
CA ASP A 91 3.24 8.74 7.77
C ASP A 91 2.47 8.82 6.44
N VAL A 92 3.01 8.20 5.39
CA VAL A 92 2.45 8.27 4.04
C VAL A 92 1.18 7.41 3.90
N ASN A 93 1.10 6.32 4.66
CA ASN A 93 -0.06 5.42 4.67
C ASN A 93 -1.30 6.12 5.24
N HIS A 94 -1.15 6.77 6.40
CA HIS A 94 -2.27 7.39 7.11
C HIS A 94 -2.94 8.50 6.29
N GLU A 95 -2.14 9.35 5.63
CA GLU A 95 -2.65 10.43 4.79
C GLU A 95 -3.45 9.90 3.57
N THR A 96 -2.92 8.88 2.89
CA THR A 96 -3.56 8.30 1.70
C THR A 96 -4.86 7.58 2.07
N LEU A 97 -4.89 6.80 3.15
CA LEU A 97 -6.13 6.16 3.63
C LEU A 97 -7.19 7.21 4.02
N ALA A 98 -6.77 8.30 4.67
CA ALA A 98 -7.67 9.39 5.01
C ALA A 98 -8.20 10.11 3.74
N HIS A 99 -7.36 10.27 2.72
CA HIS A 99 -7.78 10.82 1.42
C HIS A 99 -8.86 9.96 0.76
N PHE A 100 -8.66 8.64 0.69
CA PHE A 100 -9.65 7.72 0.13
C PHE A 100 -10.98 7.77 0.89
N SER A 101 -10.90 7.77 2.23
CA SER A 101 -12.07 7.82 3.10
C SER A 101 -12.86 9.11 2.90
N ARG A 102 -12.20 10.28 2.86
CA ARG A 102 -12.86 11.57 2.59
C ARG A 102 -13.54 11.60 1.23
N LYS A 103 -12.90 11.02 0.20
CA LYS A 103 -13.51 10.92 -1.13
C LYS A 103 -14.78 10.08 -1.01
N ALA A 104 -14.64 8.84 -0.54
CA ALA A 104 -15.69 7.83 -0.42
C ALA A 104 -16.84 8.20 0.55
N GLN A 105 -16.64 9.18 1.43
CA GLN A 105 -17.66 9.64 2.38
C GLN A 105 -18.96 10.07 1.70
N LYS A 106 -18.89 10.66 0.49
CA LYS A 106 -20.06 11.08 -0.29
C LYS A 106 -21.03 9.94 -0.64
N TRP A 107 -20.57 8.69 -0.57
CA TRP A 107 -21.36 7.51 -0.89
C TRP A 107 -21.84 6.76 0.36
N ASN A 108 -21.65 7.31 1.57
CA ASN A 108 -22.07 6.68 2.83
C ASN A 108 -21.55 5.25 2.99
N CYS A 109 -20.27 5.01 2.67
CA CYS A 109 -19.68 3.68 2.72
C CYS A 109 -19.56 3.08 4.14
N GLU A 110 -19.68 3.90 5.19
CA GLU A 110 -19.65 3.45 6.58
C GLU A 110 -20.77 2.47 6.94
N SER A 111 -21.93 2.59 6.29
CA SER A 111 -23.09 1.69 6.47
C SER A 111 -23.26 0.72 5.31
N PHE A 112 -22.27 0.62 4.42
CA PHE A 112 -22.36 -0.25 3.26
C PHE A 112 -22.04 -1.69 3.65
N ASP A 113 -22.88 -2.63 3.22
CA ASP A 113 -22.55 -4.04 3.33
C ASP A 113 -21.51 -4.37 2.27
N TYR A 114 -20.33 -4.77 2.74
CA TYR A 114 -19.16 -5.05 1.93
C TYR A 114 -19.08 -6.49 1.39
N THR A 115 -20.04 -7.36 1.75
CA THR A 115 -20.16 -8.71 1.18
C THR A 115 -20.13 -8.80 -0.35
N PRO A 116 -20.79 -7.93 -1.15
CA PRO A 116 -20.77 -8.03 -2.62
C PRO A 116 -19.40 -7.72 -3.24
N CYS A 117 -18.53 -7.01 -2.52
CA CYS A 117 -17.20 -6.67 -3.00
C CYS A 117 -16.27 -7.89 -3.10
N GLY A 118 -16.58 -8.98 -2.39
CA GLY A 118 -15.80 -10.21 -2.35
C GLY A 118 -15.72 -10.99 -3.67
N SER A 119 -16.52 -10.61 -4.68
CA SER A 119 -16.60 -11.29 -5.98
C SER A 119 -16.07 -10.48 -7.17
N GLY A 120 -15.65 -9.22 -6.99
CA GLY A 120 -15.50 -8.27 -8.11
C GLY A 120 -14.12 -7.62 -8.33
N ALA A 121 -13.06 -8.07 -7.68
CA ALA A 121 -11.87 -7.23 -7.48
C ALA A 121 -10.51 -7.87 -7.84
N SER A 122 -10.47 -8.89 -8.70
CA SER A 122 -9.23 -9.26 -9.41
C SER A 122 -9.15 -8.47 -10.72
N ILE A 123 -9.03 -7.14 -10.64
CA ILE A 123 -8.71 -6.29 -11.80
C ILE A 123 -7.31 -5.68 -11.61
N ALA A 124 -6.38 -6.50 -11.17
CA ALA A 124 -4.97 -6.23 -11.30
C ALA A 124 -4.33 -7.36 -12.10
N SER A 125 -3.75 -6.99 -13.25
CA SER A 125 -2.59 -7.64 -13.86
C SER A 125 -2.73 -8.74 -14.93
N ALA A 126 -3.88 -8.97 -15.58
CA ALA A 126 -3.85 -9.80 -16.81
C ALA A 126 -3.00 -9.13 -17.92
N SER A 127 -3.10 -7.81 -18.07
CA SER A 127 -2.32 -7.04 -19.07
C SER A 127 -0.84 -6.91 -18.71
N ILE A 128 -0.49 -6.91 -17.42
CA ILE A 128 0.91 -6.83 -16.96
C ILE A 128 1.57 -8.21 -17.10
N LEU A 129 0.87 -9.30 -16.77
CA LEU A 129 1.36 -10.66 -17.00
C LEU A 129 1.58 -10.96 -18.49
N LEU A 130 0.71 -10.45 -19.37
CA LEU A 130 0.89 -10.56 -20.83
C LEU A 130 2.12 -9.79 -21.34
N LEU A 131 2.38 -8.59 -20.82
CA LEU A 131 3.56 -7.81 -21.21
C LEU A 131 4.87 -8.46 -20.75
N VAL A 132 4.91 -9.02 -19.53
CA VAL A 132 6.08 -9.75 -19.03
C VAL A 132 6.32 -11.04 -19.83
N ALA A 133 5.25 -11.78 -20.18
CA ALA A 133 5.36 -12.98 -21.00
C ALA A 133 5.86 -12.67 -22.43
N LEU A 134 5.41 -11.56 -23.02
CA LEU A 134 5.86 -11.13 -24.36
C LEU A 134 7.34 -10.73 -24.37
N VAL A 135 7.81 -10.00 -23.36
CA VAL A 135 9.23 -9.64 -23.25
C VAL A 135 10.11 -10.88 -23.04
N ALA A 136 9.70 -11.81 -22.17
CA ALA A 136 10.42 -13.05 -21.95
C ALA A 136 10.50 -13.92 -23.23
N PHE A 137 9.43 -13.96 -24.02
CA PHE A 137 9.42 -14.71 -25.28
C PHE A 137 10.34 -14.10 -26.34
N VAL A 138 10.41 -12.76 -26.45
CA VAL A 138 11.29 -12.07 -27.40
C VAL A 138 12.77 -12.24 -27.03
N VAL A 139 13.11 -12.18 -25.74
CA VAL A 139 14.48 -12.38 -25.27
C VAL A 139 14.96 -13.82 -25.47
N ASN A 140 14.07 -14.82 -25.35
CA ASN A 140 14.42 -16.22 -25.57
C ASN A 140 14.49 -16.62 -27.07
N ARG A 141 14.04 -15.74 -27.97
CA ARG A 141 14.05 -15.97 -29.43
C ARG A 141 15.13 -15.20 -30.18
N SER A 142 15.80 -14.25 -29.51
CA SER A 142 16.97 -13.52 -30.03
C SER A 142 18.25 -14.28 -29.65
#